data_AF-A0A0Q3F6Z2-F1
#
_entry.id   AF-A0A0Q3F6Z2-F1
#
_cell.length_a   1.000
_cell.length_b   1.000
_cell.length_c   1.000
_cell.angle_alpha   90.00
_cell.angle_beta   90.00
_cell.angle_gamma   90.00
#
_symmetry.space_group_name_H-M   'P 1'
#
loop_
_entity.id
_entity.type
_entity.pdbx_description
1 polymer ?
#
loop_
_entity_poly.entity_id
_entity_poly.type
_entity_poly.pdbx_seq_one_letter_code
_entity_poly.pdbx_strand_id
1 'polypeptide(L)'
;MVGLSEGEKHFIRGGIAQDLRADGRTRLQFRPVIVETGVIPQANGSARVRLGATEVIASVKAELGKPTVLHPDKGKVSIYVDCSPTAAPIFEGRGSEDLSAELSVALQRCLLGGKSGAGAAIDLSSLIVLEGKACWDLYVDGLVVSSDGNLVDALAAAIKVALSDTGIPKVNVSLNAETDGEPEVDVSDEEFLQFDTSSVPVIVTLTKPGW
;
A
#
# COMPACT_ATOMS: atom_id res chain seq x y z
N MET A 1 -6.05 -26.34 11.99
CA MET A 1 -6.92 -25.44 11.21
C MET A 1 -8.35 -25.90 11.43
N VAL A 2 -9.17 -25.14 12.14
CA VAL A 2 -10.58 -25.52 12.38
C VAL A 2 -11.34 -25.21 11.10
N GLY A 3 -11.78 -26.25 10.39
CA GLY A 3 -12.62 -26.08 9.21
C GLY A 3 -14.06 -25.72 9.60
N LEU A 4 -14.78 -25.08 8.68
CA LEU A 4 -16.21 -24.82 8.84
C LEU A 4 -16.99 -26.14 8.89
N SER A 5 -17.90 -26.25 9.85
CA SER A 5 -18.86 -27.35 9.93
C SER A 5 -19.86 -27.31 8.77
N GLU A 6 -20.45 -28.46 8.46
CA GLU A 6 -21.48 -28.52 7.41
C GLU A 6 -22.70 -27.65 7.74
N GLY A 7 -23.06 -27.51 9.02
CA GLY A 7 -24.14 -26.62 9.46
C GLY A 7 -23.83 -25.14 9.17
N GLU A 8 -22.63 -24.69 9.50
CA GLU A 8 -22.18 -23.31 9.22
C GLU A 8 -22.14 -23.04 7.72
N LYS A 9 -21.64 -24.00 6.93
CA LYS A 9 -21.67 -23.89 5.47
C LYS A 9 -23.10 -23.67 5.00
N HIS A 10 -24.04 -24.56 5.36
CA HIS A 10 -25.46 -24.46 4.98
C HIS A 10 -26.10 -23.12 5.39
N PHE A 11 -25.82 -22.65 6.61
CA PHE A 11 -26.28 -21.35 7.09
C PHE A 11 -25.79 -20.20 6.21
N ILE A 12 -24.48 -20.19 5.88
CA ILE A 12 -23.89 -19.18 5.00
C ILE A 12 -24.51 -19.26 3.58
N ARG A 13 -24.76 -20.48 3.04
CA ARG A 13 -25.41 -20.65 1.73
C ARG A 13 -26.81 -20.02 1.73
N GLY A 14 -27.60 -20.36 2.75
CA GLY A 14 -28.97 -19.87 2.92
C GLY A 14 -29.02 -18.36 3.03
N GLY A 15 -28.14 -17.76 3.85
CA GLY A 15 -28.04 -16.32 3.98
C GLY A 15 -27.69 -15.61 2.67
N ILE A 16 -26.71 -16.12 1.92
CA ILE A 16 -26.33 -15.55 0.61
C ILE A 16 -27.49 -15.63 -0.39
N ALA A 17 -28.26 -16.72 -0.40
CA ALA A 17 -29.44 -16.85 -1.26
C ALA A 17 -30.53 -15.82 -0.92
N GLN A 18 -30.63 -15.45 0.35
CA GLN A 18 -31.59 -14.47 0.88
C GLN A 18 -31.07 -13.03 0.91
N ASP A 19 -29.88 -12.77 0.34
CA ASP A 19 -29.21 -11.46 0.38
C ASP A 19 -28.93 -10.93 1.80
N LEU A 20 -28.68 -11.84 2.75
CA LEU A 20 -28.47 -11.53 4.16
C LEU A 20 -27.16 -12.16 4.65
N ARG A 21 -26.24 -11.31 5.09
CA ARG A 21 -24.98 -11.74 5.72
C ARG A 21 -25.17 -11.99 7.22
N ALA A 22 -24.21 -12.68 7.83
CA ALA A 22 -24.25 -13.06 9.25
C ALA A 22 -24.34 -11.85 10.21
N ASP A 23 -23.88 -10.68 9.80
CA ASP A 23 -23.92 -9.43 10.55
C ASP A 23 -25.08 -8.50 10.12
N GLY A 24 -26.03 -9.00 9.32
CA GLY A 24 -27.23 -8.28 8.90
C GLY A 24 -27.05 -7.37 7.68
N ARG A 25 -25.86 -7.31 7.08
CA ARG A 25 -25.61 -6.55 5.84
C ARG A 25 -26.15 -7.27 4.59
N THR A 26 -26.39 -6.51 3.53
CA THR A 26 -26.64 -7.09 2.19
C THR A 26 -25.34 -7.60 1.56
N ARG A 27 -25.43 -8.39 0.48
CA ARG A 27 -24.24 -8.95 -0.21
C ARG A 27 -23.30 -7.88 -0.75
N LEU A 28 -23.84 -6.76 -1.23
CA LEU A 28 -23.07 -5.66 -1.84
C LEU A 28 -22.67 -4.58 -0.83
N GLN A 29 -23.17 -4.64 0.40
CA GLN A 29 -22.88 -3.63 1.41
C GLN A 29 -21.51 -3.89 2.06
N PHE A 30 -20.64 -2.89 1.94
CA PHE A 30 -19.31 -2.92 2.55
C PHE A 30 -19.38 -2.77 4.08
N ARG A 31 -18.31 -3.17 4.77
CA ARG A 31 -18.17 -2.89 6.21
C ARG A 31 -17.91 -1.39 6.42
N PRO A 32 -18.26 -0.83 7.59
CA PRO A 32 -17.86 0.54 7.92
C PRO A 32 -16.33 0.67 7.85
N VAL A 33 -15.86 1.71 7.17
CA VAL A 33 -14.45 2.04 7.00
C VAL A 33 -14.13 3.25 7.86
N ILE A 34 -13.13 3.13 8.71
CA ILE A 34 -12.59 4.23 9.52
C ILE A 34 -11.16 4.44 9.07
N VAL A 35 -10.78 5.70 8.84
CA VAL A 35 -9.48 6.09 8.32
C VAL A 35 -8.89 7.17 9.21
N GLU A 36 -7.65 6.98 9.63
CA GLU A 36 -6.86 7.93 10.40
C GLU A 36 -5.56 8.19 9.64
N THR A 37 -5.21 9.46 9.38
CA THR A 37 -3.93 9.86 8.75
C THR A 37 -2.92 10.27 9.82
N GLY A 38 -1.62 10.33 9.48
CA GLY A 38 -0.58 10.83 10.38
C GLY A 38 -0.36 9.99 11.65
N VAL A 39 -0.62 8.68 11.59
CA VAL A 39 -0.50 7.76 12.73
C VAL A 39 0.96 7.52 13.14
N ILE A 40 1.88 7.60 12.18
CA ILE A 40 3.33 7.45 12.40
C ILE A 40 4.00 8.79 12.10
N PRO A 41 4.35 9.59 13.14
CA PRO A 41 4.95 10.91 12.95
C PRO A 41 6.33 10.91 12.29
N GLN A 42 7.02 9.78 12.31
CA GLN A 42 8.37 9.61 11.74
C GLN A 42 8.35 9.28 10.24
N ALA A 43 7.18 8.93 9.69
CA ALA A 43 7.03 8.62 8.27
C ALA A 43 6.63 9.88 7.49
N ASN A 44 6.99 9.95 6.20
CA ASN A 44 6.59 11.06 5.34
C ASN A 44 5.08 11.11 5.12
N GLY A 45 4.44 9.94 5.11
CA GLY A 45 2.99 9.80 5.12
C GLY A 45 2.59 8.52 5.83
N SER A 46 1.46 8.53 6.54
CA SER A 46 0.98 7.34 7.21
C SER A 46 -0.53 7.31 7.33
N ALA A 47 -1.08 6.09 7.38
CA ALA A 47 -2.50 5.90 7.56
C ALA A 47 -2.80 4.63 8.34
N ARG A 48 -3.85 4.66 9.14
CA ARG A 48 -4.47 3.49 9.74
C ARG A 48 -5.88 3.36 9.21
N VAL A 49 -6.20 2.17 8.69
CA VAL A 49 -7.51 1.87 8.16
C VAL A 49 -8.10 0.69 8.92
N ARG A 50 -9.31 0.89 9.42
CA ARG A 50 -10.11 -0.14 10.05
C ARG A 50 -11.34 -0.44 9.21
N LEU A 51 -11.45 -1.69 8.77
CA LEU A 51 -12.56 -2.22 8.01
C LEU A 51 -13.31 -3.26 8.85
N GLY A 52 -14.29 -2.81 9.63
CA GLY A 52 -14.89 -3.63 10.68
C GLY A 52 -13.85 -4.08 11.72
N ALA A 53 -13.56 -5.39 11.77
CA ALA A 53 -12.52 -5.94 12.65
C ALA A 53 -11.15 -6.09 11.96
N THR A 54 -11.06 -5.92 10.64
CA THR A 54 -9.76 -5.89 9.94
C THR A 54 -9.09 -4.55 10.19
N GLU A 55 -7.85 -4.56 10.65
CA GLU A 55 -7.08 -3.35 10.92
C GLU A 55 -5.70 -3.43 10.26
N VAL A 56 -5.35 -2.38 9.53
CA VAL A 56 -4.08 -2.26 8.82
C VAL A 56 -3.49 -0.87 9.03
N ILE A 57 -2.17 -0.79 9.02
CA ILE A 57 -1.40 0.45 9.05
C ILE A 57 -0.55 0.50 7.79
N ALA A 58 -0.48 1.63 7.12
CA ALA A 58 0.43 1.88 6.02
C ALA A 58 1.33 3.06 6.34
N SER A 59 2.60 2.98 5.95
CA SER A 59 3.56 4.08 6.01
C SER A 59 4.27 4.24 4.68
N VAL A 60 4.61 5.48 4.37
CA VAL A 60 5.40 5.86 3.22
C VAL A 60 6.64 6.57 3.72
N LYS A 61 7.80 6.09 3.31
CA LYS A 61 9.09 6.70 3.57
C LYS A 61 9.76 7.05 2.25
N ALA A 62 10.24 8.28 2.13
CA ALA A 62 10.96 8.76 0.96
C ALA A 62 12.45 8.88 1.27
N GLU A 63 13.29 8.25 0.45
CA GLU A 63 14.74 8.35 0.54
C GLU A 63 15.34 8.79 -0.81
N LEU A 64 16.45 9.52 -0.76
CA LEU A 64 17.18 9.90 -1.97
C LEU A 64 18.12 8.77 -2.37
N GLY A 65 17.98 8.30 -3.60
CA GLY A 65 18.79 7.23 -4.17
C GLY A 65 19.28 7.55 -5.58
N LYS A 66 20.04 6.63 -6.16
CA LYS A 66 20.44 6.68 -7.56
C LYS A 66 19.44 5.87 -8.41
N PRO A 67 18.98 6.39 -9.56
CA PRO A 67 18.08 5.65 -10.45
C PRO A 67 18.77 4.44 -11.06
N THR A 68 17.99 3.50 -11.58
CA THR A 68 18.53 2.29 -12.21
C THR A 68 19.14 2.64 -13.57
N VAL A 69 20.28 2.04 -13.92
CA VAL A 69 20.97 2.27 -15.22
C VAL A 69 20.07 2.01 -16.43
N LEU A 70 19.13 1.06 -16.32
CA LEU A 70 18.16 0.72 -17.37
C LEU A 70 17.08 1.80 -17.59
N HIS A 71 16.73 2.55 -16.55
CA HIS A 71 15.68 3.58 -16.56
C HIS A 71 16.14 4.78 -15.71
N PRO A 72 17.02 5.64 -16.25
CA PRO A 72 17.53 6.82 -15.55
C PRO A 72 16.48 7.92 -15.38
N ASP A 73 15.37 7.82 -16.10
CA ASP A 73 14.22 8.71 -16.17
C ASP A 73 13.11 8.37 -15.16
N LYS A 74 13.29 7.32 -14.34
CA LYS A 74 12.28 6.84 -13.40
C LYS A 74 12.82 6.68 -11.98
N GLY A 75 12.04 7.15 -11.02
CA GLY A 75 12.23 6.83 -9.61
C GLY A 75 11.84 5.38 -9.28
N LYS A 76 11.94 5.05 -7.99
CA LYS A 76 11.67 3.71 -7.49
C LYS A 76 10.57 3.74 -6.45
N VAL A 77 9.75 2.69 -6.45
CA VAL A 77 8.74 2.47 -5.44
C VAL A 77 8.79 0.99 -5.09
N SER A 78 8.99 0.72 -3.80
CA SER A 78 9.03 -0.62 -3.24
C SER A 78 7.86 -0.76 -2.27
N ILE A 79 7.03 -1.78 -2.47
CA ILE A 79 5.88 -2.05 -1.59
C ILE A 79 6.17 -3.34 -0.83
N TYR A 80 6.13 -3.25 0.49
CA TYR A 80 6.27 -4.38 1.39
C TYR A 80 5.03 -4.49 2.28
N VAL A 81 4.55 -5.70 2.45
CA VAL A 81 3.47 -6.00 3.40
C VAL A 81 4.00 -6.99 4.41
N ASP A 82 3.71 -6.73 5.68
CA ASP A 82 3.94 -7.65 6.78
C ASP A 82 2.62 -7.99 7.48
N CYS A 83 2.49 -9.26 7.86
CA CYS A 83 1.33 -9.75 8.59
C CYS A 83 1.75 -10.05 10.02
N SER A 84 1.29 -9.24 10.97
CA SER A 84 1.64 -9.43 12.38
C SER A 84 1.21 -10.81 12.87
N PRO A 85 2.04 -11.52 13.65
CA PRO A 85 1.63 -12.77 14.31
C PRO A 85 0.42 -12.59 15.23
N THR A 86 0.17 -11.38 15.72
CA THR A 86 -1.00 -11.05 16.55
C THR A 86 -2.28 -10.89 15.73
N ALA A 87 -2.18 -10.70 14.41
CA ALA A 87 -3.34 -10.40 13.59
C ALA A 87 -4.29 -11.58 13.37
N ALA A 88 -3.75 -12.80 13.34
CA ALA A 88 -4.53 -14.03 13.35
C ALA A 88 -3.64 -15.23 13.77
N PRO A 89 -4.19 -16.26 14.42
CA PRO A 89 -3.42 -17.46 14.80
C PRO A 89 -2.76 -18.19 13.61
N ILE A 90 -3.30 -18.02 12.40
CA ILE A 90 -2.73 -18.59 11.17
C ILE A 90 -1.42 -17.93 10.74
N PHE A 91 -1.11 -16.74 11.28
CA PHE A 91 0.11 -15.98 10.98
C PHE A 91 1.25 -16.27 11.95
N GLU A 92 1.08 -17.20 12.90
CA GLU A 92 2.17 -17.60 13.79
C GLU A 92 3.27 -18.37 13.04
N GLY A 93 4.52 -18.11 13.40
CA GLY A 93 5.69 -18.77 12.80
C GLY A 93 5.91 -18.32 11.35
N ARG A 94 5.90 -19.27 10.41
CA ARG A 94 6.08 -19.02 8.96
C ARG A 94 4.76 -18.88 8.20
N GLY A 95 3.62 -18.91 8.89
CA GLY A 95 2.31 -18.86 8.25
C GLY A 95 1.99 -17.52 7.57
N SER A 96 2.70 -16.45 7.91
CA SER A 96 2.53 -15.11 7.33
C SER A 96 3.37 -14.87 6.07
N GLU A 97 4.51 -15.55 5.88
CA GLU A 97 5.50 -15.22 4.84
C GLU A 97 4.92 -15.35 3.42
N ASP A 98 4.22 -16.45 3.14
CA ASP A 98 3.64 -16.69 1.80
C ASP A 98 2.55 -15.66 1.47
N LEU A 99 1.67 -15.39 2.44
CA LEU A 99 0.58 -14.44 2.27
C LEU A 99 1.10 -13.00 2.15
N SER A 100 2.07 -12.61 2.96
CA SER A 100 2.64 -11.27 2.94
C SER A 100 3.38 -10.99 1.63
N ALA A 101 4.11 -11.99 1.11
CA ALA A 101 4.72 -11.94 -0.21
C ALA A 101 3.68 -11.83 -1.34
N GLU A 102 2.59 -12.62 -1.27
CA GLU A 102 1.49 -12.56 -2.24
C GLU A 102 0.82 -11.18 -2.26
N LEU A 103 0.49 -10.65 -1.07
CA LEU A 103 -0.12 -9.33 -0.91
C LEU A 103 0.79 -8.21 -1.43
N SER A 104 2.09 -8.28 -1.12
CA SER A 104 3.09 -7.31 -1.61
C SER A 104 3.13 -7.29 -3.14
N VAL A 105 3.23 -8.47 -3.77
CA VAL A 105 3.27 -8.59 -5.24
C VAL A 105 1.95 -8.15 -5.88
N ALA A 106 0.80 -8.48 -5.27
CA ALA A 106 -0.51 -8.05 -5.77
C ALA A 106 -0.64 -6.52 -5.76
N LEU A 107 -0.32 -5.87 -4.63
CA LEU A 107 -0.37 -4.41 -4.49
C LEU A 107 0.65 -3.72 -5.40
N GLN A 108 1.85 -4.27 -5.53
CA GLN A 108 2.87 -3.75 -6.42
C GLN A 108 2.41 -3.76 -7.89
N ARG A 109 1.76 -4.84 -8.33
CA ARG A 109 1.16 -4.91 -9.68
C ARG A 109 0.02 -3.93 -9.88
N CYS A 110 -0.80 -3.70 -8.84
CA CYS A 110 -1.91 -2.77 -8.92
C CYS A 110 -1.46 -1.30 -8.96
N LEU A 111 -0.39 -0.95 -8.24
CA LEU A 111 0.09 0.43 -8.13
C LEU A 111 1.13 0.81 -9.18
N LEU A 112 2.03 -0.10 -9.54
CA LEU A 112 3.08 0.16 -10.54
C LEU A 112 2.70 -0.31 -11.95
N GLY A 113 1.54 -0.97 -12.08
CA GLY A 113 1.07 -1.52 -13.34
C GLY A 113 1.85 -2.76 -13.80
N GLY A 114 1.64 -3.15 -15.06
CA GLY A 114 2.34 -4.28 -15.67
C GLY A 114 3.80 -3.97 -16.03
N LYS A 115 4.54 -4.96 -16.54
CA LYS A 115 5.96 -4.83 -16.97
C LYS A 115 6.23 -3.69 -17.98
N SER A 116 5.20 -3.21 -18.66
CA SER A 116 5.28 -2.11 -19.63
C SER A 116 4.95 -0.73 -19.04
N GLY A 117 4.63 -0.63 -17.74
CA GLY A 117 4.12 0.60 -17.11
C GLY A 117 2.68 0.96 -17.48
N ALA A 118 2.01 0.14 -18.30
CA ALA A 118 0.61 0.32 -18.64
C ALA A 118 -0.26 0.08 -17.39
N GLY A 119 -1.08 1.07 -17.04
CA GLY A 119 -1.93 1.05 -15.86
C GLY A 119 -1.19 1.38 -14.55
N ALA A 120 0.02 1.95 -14.62
CA ALA A 120 0.70 2.46 -13.43
C ALA A 120 -0.12 3.60 -12.83
N ALA A 121 -0.36 3.47 -11.53
CA ALA A 121 -1.09 4.44 -10.74
C ALA A 121 -0.17 5.55 -10.20
N ILE A 122 1.12 5.25 -10.07
CA ILE A 122 2.15 6.17 -9.60
C ILE A 122 3.02 6.54 -10.80
N ASP A 123 3.10 7.83 -11.10
CA ASP A 123 4.03 8.34 -12.11
C ASP A 123 5.46 8.36 -11.55
N LEU A 124 6.26 7.38 -11.98
CA LEU A 124 7.66 7.26 -11.56
C LEU A 124 8.56 8.39 -12.10
N SER A 125 8.15 9.09 -13.15
CA SER A 125 8.93 10.19 -13.70
C SER A 125 8.88 11.45 -12.81
N SER A 126 7.77 11.65 -12.09
CA SER A 126 7.62 12.71 -11.08
C SER A 126 8.58 12.59 -9.89
N LEU A 127 9.16 11.40 -9.69
CA LEU A 127 10.09 11.09 -8.60
C LEU A 127 11.55 11.38 -8.97
N ILE A 128 11.85 11.82 -10.19
CA ILE A 128 13.21 12.21 -10.58
C ILE A 128 13.55 13.60 -10.03
N VAL A 129 14.70 13.69 -9.37
CA VAL A 129 15.30 14.96 -8.93
C VAL A 129 16.31 15.43 -9.97
N LEU A 130 17.23 14.54 -10.35
CA LEU A 130 18.22 14.75 -11.40
C LEU A 130 18.35 13.48 -12.23
N GLU A 131 18.04 13.61 -13.52
CA GLU A 131 18.10 12.50 -14.47
C GLU A 131 19.47 11.79 -14.41
N GLY A 132 19.44 10.47 -14.20
CA GLY A 132 20.64 9.63 -14.09
C GLY A 132 21.51 9.83 -12.85
N LYS A 133 21.26 10.83 -11.99
CA LYS A 133 22.07 11.10 -10.79
C LYS A 133 21.32 10.87 -9.48
N ALA A 134 20.10 11.41 -9.35
CA ALA A 134 19.34 11.37 -8.11
C ALA A 134 17.84 11.20 -8.38
N CYS A 135 17.21 10.27 -7.67
CA CYS A 135 15.78 10.04 -7.70
C CYS A 135 15.25 9.74 -6.29
N TRP A 136 13.96 9.95 -6.09
CA TRP A 136 13.26 9.45 -4.92
C TRP A 136 13.05 7.93 -5.02
N ASP A 137 13.40 7.24 -3.95
CA ASP A 137 13.03 5.85 -3.67
C ASP A 137 11.96 5.86 -2.57
N LEU A 138 10.74 5.46 -2.92
CA LEU A 138 9.61 5.41 -1.99
C LEU A 138 9.46 3.98 -1.45
N TYR A 139 9.56 3.83 -0.15
CA TYR A 139 9.24 2.61 0.56
C TYR A 139 7.82 2.72 1.12
N VAL A 140 6.94 1.84 0.68
CA VAL A 140 5.56 1.75 1.14
C VAL A 140 5.43 0.47 1.93
N ASP A 141 5.31 0.60 3.25
CA ASP A 141 5.18 -0.52 4.16
C ASP A 141 3.73 -0.63 4.65
N GLY A 142 3.15 -1.82 4.52
CA GLY A 142 1.82 -2.15 5.05
C GLY A 142 1.94 -3.19 6.16
N LEU A 143 1.38 -2.90 7.33
CA LEU A 143 1.32 -3.82 8.46
C LEU A 143 -0.13 -4.23 8.71
N VAL A 144 -0.40 -5.54 8.67
CA VAL A 144 -1.68 -6.10 9.10
C VAL A 144 -1.65 -6.30 10.61
N VAL A 145 -2.50 -5.56 11.33
CA VAL A 145 -2.61 -5.60 12.80
C VAL A 145 -3.69 -6.58 13.24
N SER A 146 -4.79 -6.68 12.48
CA SER A 146 -5.87 -7.64 12.70
C SER A 146 -6.48 -8.09 11.38
N SER A 147 -6.79 -9.37 11.24
CA SER A 147 -7.35 -9.95 10.02
C SER A 147 -8.73 -10.57 10.26
N ASP A 148 -9.75 -9.94 9.67
CA ASP A 148 -11.13 -10.44 9.57
C ASP A 148 -11.59 -10.43 8.09
N GLY A 149 -10.67 -10.75 7.17
CA GLY A 149 -10.93 -10.76 5.72
C GLY A 149 -10.83 -9.39 5.02
N ASN A 150 -11.00 -9.36 3.69
CA ASN A 150 -10.81 -8.18 2.81
C ASN A 150 -9.45 -7.46 3.01
N LEU A 151 -8.38 -8.21 3.28
CA LEU A 151 -7.04 -7.63 3.54
C LEU A 151 -6.53 -6.76 2.39
N VAL A 152 -6.68 -7.23 1.15
CA VAL A 152 -6.22 -6.50 -0.04
C VAL A 152 -6.92 -5.15 -0.16
N ASP A 153 -8.23 -5.10 0.05
CA ASP A 153 -9.01 -3.85 -0.04
C ASP A 153 -8.60 -2.87 1.07
N ALA A 154 -8.42 -3.37 2.30
CA ALA A 154 -8.00 -2.57 3.44
C ALA A 154 -6.58 -2.01 3.23
N LEU A 155 -5.63 -2.84 2.79
CA LEU A 155 -4.25 -2.42 2.50
C LEU A 155 -4.20 -1.41 1.36
N ALA A 156 -4.92 -1.63 0.27
CA ALA A 156 -4.97 -0.69 -0.85
C ALA A 156 -5.54 0.67 -0.43
N ALA A 157 -6.61 0.67 0.37
CA ALA A 157 -7.17 1.90 0.93
C ALA A 157 -6.17 2.61 1.85
N ALA A 158 -5.49 1.87 2.73
CA ALA A 158 -4.48 2.43 3.63
C ALA A 158 -3.30 3.04 2.87
N ILE A 159 -2.78 2.34 1.87
CA ILE A 159 -1.68 2.84 1.03
C ILE A 159 -2.10 4.09 0.27
N LYS A 160 -3.30 4.11 -0.31
CA LYS A 160 -3.81 5.30 -0.99
C LYS A 160 -3.88 6.51 -0.06
N VAL A 161 -4.41 6.32 1.14
CA VAL A 161 -4.52 7.38 2.14
C VAL A 161 -3.14 7.83 2.61
N ALA A 162 -2.23 6.89 2.90
CA ALA A 162 -0.87 7.20 3.31
C ALA A 162 -0.10 7.97 2.22
N LEU A 163 -0.27 7.60 0.95
CA LEU A 163 0.28 8.35 -0.18
C LEU A 163 -0.31 9.77 -0.27
N SER A 164 -1.61 9.95 0.01
CA SER A 164 -2.23 11.28 -0.03
C SER A 164 -1.79 12.19 1.12
N ASP A 165 -1.39 11.58 2.24
CA ASP A 165 -0.80 12.22 3.42
C ASP A 165 0.71 12.47 3.23
N THR A 166 1.33 11.87 2.21
CA THR A 166 2.78 11.94 2.01
C THR A 166 3.22 13.33 1.57
N GLY A 167 4.04 13.98 2.39
CA GLY A 167 4.82 15.16 2.03
C GLY A 167 6.24 14.77 1.63
N ILE A 168 6.58 14.88 0.35
CA ILE A 168 7.96 14.70 -0.13
C ILE A 168 8.69 16.02 0.04
N PRO A 169 9.78 16.10 0.80
CA PRO A 169 10.49 17.35 0.99
C PRO A 169 11.07 17.83 -0.34
N LYS A 170 10.99 19.13 -0.59
CA LYS A 170 11.48 19.71 -1.85
C LYS A 170 13.00 19.65 -1.88
N VAL A 171 13.55 19.27 -3.02
CA VAL A 171 14.99 19.19 -3.21
C VAL A 171 15.46 20.37 -4.05
N ASN A 172 16.43 21.10 -3.53
CA ASN A 172 17.18 22.10 -4.28
C ASN A 172 18.50 21.47 -4.73
N VAL A 173 18.73 21.52 -6.04
CA VAL A 173 20.00 21.05 -6.61
C VAL A 173 20.86 22.25 -6.96
N SER A 174 22.02 22.36 -6.32
CA SER A 174 23.09 23.25 -6.76
C SER A 174 24.05 22.49 -7.67
N LEU A 175 24.08 22.87 -8.94
CA LEU A 175 25.11 22.40 -9.87
C LEU A 175 26.35 23.28 -9.70
N ASN A 176 27.35 22.79 -8.97
CA ASN A 176 28.66 23.45 -8.94
C ASN A 176 29.32 23.32 -10.33
N ALA A 177 29.65 24.47 -10.93
CA ALA A 177 30.07 24.59 -12.33
C ALA A 177 31.50 24.10 -12.63
N GLU A 178 32.19 23.48 -11.67
CA GLU A 178 33.57 23.03 -11.83
C GLU A 178 33.66 21.50 -11.69
N THR A 179 33.83 20.85 -12.84
CA THR A 179 34.45 19.54 -13.07
C THR A 179 33.99 18.37 -12.16
N ASP A 180 33.10 17.52 -12.67
CA ASP A 180 32.90 16.13 -12.22
C ASP A 180 32.56 15.90 -10.74
N GLY A 181 32.08 16.92 -10.03
CA GLY A 181 31.60 16.81 -8.65
C GLY A 181 30.23 16.13 -8.55
N GLU A 182 30.03 15.33 -7.50
CA GLU A 182 28.70 14.85 -7.12
C GLU A 182 27.79 16.06 -6.85
N PRO A 183 26.54 16.07 -7.37
CA PRO A 183 25.63 17.19 -7.16
C PRO A 183 25.35 17.37 -5.67
N GLU A 184 25.46 18.59 -5.17
CA GLU A 184 24.98 18.92 -3.84
C GLU A 184 23.45 18.97 -3.89
N VAL A 185 22.86 18.08 -3.10
CA VAL A 185 21.42 17.88 -2.99
C VAL A 185 21.01 18.40 -1.62
N ASP A 186 20.39 19.58 -1.59
CA ASP A 186 19.89 20.18 -0.37
C ASP A 186 18.39 19.89 -0.24
N VAL A 187 18.00 19.29 0.88
CA VAL A 187 16.61 18.89 1.14
C VAL A 187 15.99 19.96 2.03
N SER A 188 14.92 20.59 1.56
CA SER A 188 14.20 21.60 2.33
C SER A 188 13.42 20.95 3.47
N ASP A 189 13.57 21.49 4.68
CA ASP A 189 12.80 21.07 5.86
C ASP A 189 11.40 21.74 5.93
N GLU A 190 11.14 22.77 5.12
CA GLU A 190 9.93 23.62 5.22
C GLU A 190 8.95 23.46 4.05
N GLU A 191 9.45 23.11 2.86
CA GLU A 191 8.61 22.96 1.66
C GLU A 191 8.41 21.48 1.32
N PHE A 192 7.16 21.02 1.35
CA PHE A 192 6.78 19.67 0.94
C PHE A 192 5.96 19.71 -0.36
N LEU A 193 6.30 18.83 -1.29
CA LEU A 193 5.47 18.51 -2.44
C LEU A 193 4.50 17.40 -2.04
N GLN A 194 3.21 17.68 -2.14
CA GLN A 194 2.19 16.66 -1.93
C GLN A 194 2.16 15.70 -3.13
N PHE A 195 2.13 14.40 -2.84
CA PHE A 195 2.10 13.38 -3.88
C PHE A 195 0.73 13.33 -4.59
N ASP A 196 0.71 13.31 -5.92
CA ASP A 196 -0.55 13.16 -6.67
C ASP A 196 -1.08 11.74 -6.55
N THR A 197 -2.27 11.60 -5.94
CA THR A 197 -2.94 10.32 -5.71
C THR A 197 -4.18 10.12 -6.55
N SER A 198 -4.46 11.00 -7.51
CA SER A 198 -5.65 10.95 -8.36
C SER A 198 -5.76 9.66 -9.18
N SER A 199 -4.62 9.13 -9.65
CA SER A 199 -4.50 7.88 -10.39
C SER A 199 -4.41 6.63 -9.50
N VAL A 200 -4.30 6.78 -8.18
CA VAL A 200 -4.20 5.66 -7.23
C VAL A 200 -5.55 4.91 -7.14
N PRO A 201 -5.61 3.63 -7.57
CA PRO A 201 -6.85 2.88 -7.63
C PRO A 201 -7.36 2.52 -6.23
N VAL A 202 -8.65 2.25 -6.16
CA VAL A 202 -9.26 1.54 -5.03
C VAL A 202 -9.48 0.11 -5.46
N ILE A 203 -9.02 -0.85 -4.66
CA ILE A 203 -9.19 -2.27 -4.93
C ILE A 203 -10.49 -2.74 -4.27
N VAL A 204 -11.27 -3.52 -5.00
CA VAL A 204 -12.50 -4.13 -4.50
C VAL A 204 -12.45 -5.63 -4.78
N THR A 205 -12.41 -6.44 -3.73
CA THR A 205 -12.48 -7.90 -3.84
C THR A 205 -13.91 -8.40 -3.92
N LEU A 206 -14.15 -9.28 -4.90
CA LEU A 206 -15.41 -10.01 -5.05
C LEU A 206 -15.15 -11.49 -4.82
N THR A 207 -15.82 -12.07 -3.83
CA THR A 207 -15.70 -13.49 -3.53
C THR A 207 -16.94 -14.23 -4.01
N LYS A 208 -16.76 -15.16 -4.95
CA LYS A 208 -17.76 -16.18 -5.25
C LYS A 208 -17.52 -17.38 -4.31
N PRO A 209 -18.48 -17.77 -3.47
CA PRO A 209 -18.36 -19.01 -2.70
C PRO A 209 -18.25 -20.19 -3.67
N GLY A 210 -17.12 -20.90 -3.66
CA GLY A 210 -16.77 -21.96 -4.62
C GLY A 210 -16.97 -23.37 -4.09
N TRP A 211 -18.05 -23.62 -3.35
CA TRP A 211 -18.36 -24.91 -2.74
C TRP A 211 -19.61 -25.57 -3.34
#